data_AF-A0A520H2X3-F1
#
_entry.id   AF-A0A520H2X3-F1
#
_cell.length_a   1.000
_cell.length_b   1.000
_cell.length_c   1.000
_cell.angle_alpha   90.00
_cell.angle_beta   90.00
_cell.angle_gamma   90.00
#
_symmetry.space_group_name_H-M   'P 1'
#
loop_
_entity.id
_entity.type
_entity.pdbx_description
1 polymer ?
#
loop_
_entity_poly.entity_id
_entity_poly.type
_entity_poly.pdbx_seq_one_letter_code
_entity_poly.pdbx_strand_id
1 'polypeptide(L)'
;MRAVRHTIGWLVGLALLALFGIVLWASLRGRPQDMPWTPLDLGQPAGLFTGRKLAALGNDFPQCRALLARAGVRYTVLPTRSDGQCGYADGVRLTAGGARRIDFAPAGLGVACPVAAALSMWEWDVLQPAAQAAFGARVASIDHFGSYSCRRIYGRDAGSWSEHSTADAVDIAGFRLT
;
A
#
# COMPACT_ATOMS: atom_id res chain seq x y z
N MET A 1 -30.92 50.18 -12.84
CA MET A 1 -29.46 49.96 -12.67
C MET A 1 -29.10 48.98 -11.53
N ARG A 2 -29.65 49.09 -10.30
CA ARG A 2 -29.35 48.14 -9.20
C ARG A 2 -29.77 46.69 -9.51
N ALA A 3 -30.98 46.47 -10.02
CA ALA A 3 -31.47 45.13 -10.36
C ALA A 3 -30.58 44.42 -11.41
N VAL A 4 -30.14 45.15 -12.44
CA VAL A 4 -29.24 44.63 -13.49
C VAL A 4 -27.86 44.29 -12.92
N ARG A 5 -27.31 45.10 -12.01
CA ARG A 5 -26.04 44.78 -11.33
C ARG A 5 -26.15 43.54 -10.43
N HIS A 6 -27.29 43.37 -9.77
CA HIS A 6 -27.56 42.17 -8.97
C HIS A 6 -27.66 40.93 -9.85
N THR A 7 -28.41 40.96 -10.96
CA THR A 7 -28.53 39.80 -11.85
C THR A 7 -27.20 39.42 -12.50
N ILE A 8 -26.40 40.41 -12.94
CA ILE A 8 -25.04 40.16 -13.45
C ILE A 8 -24.16 39.54 -12.37
N GLY A 9 -24.18 40.06 -11.13
CA GLY A 9 -23.42 39.50 -10.02
C GLY A 9 -23.79 38.04 -9.72
N TRP A 10 -25.08 37.70 -9.76
CA TRP A 10 -25.56 36.33 -9.61
C TRP A 10 -25.11 35.41 -10.73
N LEU A 11 -25.20 35.84 -11.99
CA LEU A 11 -24.75 35.06 -13.13
C LEU A 11 -23.24 34.81 -13.11
N VAL A 12 -22.44 35.83 -12.75
CA VAL A 12 -21.00 35.69 -12.55
C VAL A 12 -20.70 34.72 -11.41
N GLY A 13 -21.39 34.84 -10.28
CA GLY A 13 -21.25 33.92 -9.16
C GLY A 13 -21.56 32.47 -9.54
N LEU A 14 -22.66 32.24 -10.25
CA LEU A 14 -23.05 30.91 -10.76
C LEU A 14 -22.03 30.35 -11.77
N ALA A 15 -21.52 31.19 -12.68
CA ALA A 15 -20.51 30.79 -13.64
C ALA A 15 -19.18 30.40 -12.95
N LEU A 16 -18.77 31.15 -11.92
CA LEU A 16 -17.58 30.83 -11.13
C LEU A 16 -17.76 29.53 -10.33
N LEU A 17 -18.94 29.31 -9.74
CA LEU A 17 -19.25 28.05 -9.04
C LEU A 17 -19.26 26.85 -10.00
N ALA A 18 -19.85 27.02 -11.19
CA ALA A 18 -19.85 25.98 -12.21
C ALA A 18 -18.42 25.66 -12.69
N LEU A 19 -17.61 26.69 -12.97
CA LEU A 19 -16.22 26.51 -13.35
C LEU A 19 -15.41 25.81 -12.25
N PHE A 20 -15.57 26.22 -11.00
CA PHE A 20 -14.95 25.57 -9.86
C PHE A 20 -15.35 24.09 -9.75
N GLY A 21 -16.65 23.78 -9.89
CA GLY A 21 -17.15 22.41 -9.90
C GLY A 21 -16.55 21.56 -11.02
N ILE A 22 -16.43 22.11 -12.24
CA ILE A 22 -15.82 21.42 -13.39
C ILE A 22 -14.33 21.16 -13.16
N VAL A 23 -13.57 22.17 -12.69
CA VAL A 23 -12.14 22.02 -12.41
C VAL A 23 -11.90 20.99 -11.30
N LEU A 24 -12.70 21.04 -10.24
CA LEU A 24 -12.64 20.06 -9.15
C LEU A 24 -12.94 18.65 -9.66
N TRP A 25 -14.02 18.47 -10.42
CA TRP A 25 -14.37 17.17 -11.00
C TRP A 25 -13.30 16.65 -11.95
N ALA A 26 -12.75 17.51 -12.82
CA ALA A 26 -11.68 17.15 -13.76
C ALA A 26 -10.39 16.74 -13.04
N SER A 27 -10.06 17.38 -11.91
CA SER A 27 -8.89 17.06 -11.10
C SER A 27 -9.08 15.77 -10.31
N LEU A 28 -10.27 15.55 -9.76
CA LEU A 28 -10.58 14.37 -8.94
C LEU A 28 -10.79 13.11 -9.78
N ARG A 29 -11.44 13.20 -10.95
CA ARG A 29 -11.73 12.00 -11.78
C ARG A 29 -10.47 11.27 -12.27
N GLY A 30 -9.34 11.96 -12.37
CA GLY A 30 -8.07 11.39 -12.81
C GLY A 30 -7.25 10.74 -11.69
N ARG A 31 -7.71 10.81 -10.43
CA ARG A 31 -6.96 10.33 -9.26
C ARG A 31 -7.78 9.38 -8.38
N PRO A 32 -8.37 8.30 -8.92
CA PRO A 32 -9.25 7.37 -8.19
C PRO A 32 -8.69 6.86 -6.85
N GLN A 33 -7.37 6.71 -6.74
CA GLN A 33 -6.64 6.32 -5.54
C GLN A 33 -6.85 7.27 -4.34
N ASP A 34 -7.16 8.55 -4.61
CA ASP A 34 -7.37 9.59 -3.59
C ASP A 34 -8.80 9.65 -3.07
N MET A 35 -9.69 8.75 -3.49
CA MET A 35 -11.07 8.72 -3.02
C MET A 35 -11.25 7.59 -2.00
N PRO A 36 -11.94 7.83 -0.86
CA PRO A 36 -12.16 6.79 0.13
C PRO A 36 -13.09 5.67 -0.35
N TRP A 37 -14.01 5.95 -1.28
CA TRP A 37 -15.01 4.98 -1.78
C TRP A 37 -14.52 4.15 -2.98
N THR A 38 -13.46 4.55 -3.67
CA THR A 38 -12.94 3.78 -4.81
C THR A 38 -12.24 2.52 -4.31
N PRO A 39 -12.53 1.33 -4.86
CA PRO A 39 -11.83 0.10 -4.51
C PRO A 39 -10.31 0.23 -4.65
N LEU A 40 -9.56 -0.45 -3.78
CA LEU A 40 -8.11 -0.50 -3.87
C LEU A 40 -7.71 -1.27 -5.14
N ASP A 41 -6.75 -0.70 -5.87
CA ASP A 41 -6.10 -1.33 -7.02
C ASP A 41 -4.59 -1.19 -6.82
N LEU A 42 -3.89 -2.32 -6.70
CA LEU A 42 -2.44 -2.35 -6.50
C LEU A 42 -1.68 -1.94 -7.77
N GLY A 43 -2.36 -1.82 -8.91
CA GLY A 43 -1.80 -1.28 -10.16
C GLY A 43 -1.84 0.24 -10.26
N GLN A 44 -2.59 0.92 -9.38
CA GLN A 44 -2.63 2.39 -9.33
C GLN A 44 -1.54 2.93 -8.41
N PRO A 45 -1.02 4.15 -8.66
CA PRO A 45 -0.06 4.77 -7.76
C PRO A 45 -0.67 4.99 -6.37
N ALA A 46 0.16 4.94 -5.33
CA ALA A 46 -0.25 5.28 -3.97
C ALA A 46 -0.86 6.70 -3.88
N GLY A 47 -2.04 6.79 -3.28
CA GLY A 47 -2.80 8.02 -3.05
C GLY A 47 -3.13 8.24 -1.57
N LEU A 48 -3.89 9.30 -1.30
CA LEU A 48 -4.22 9.80 0.04
C LEU A 48 -4.87 8.75 0.96
N PHE A 49 -5.67 7.84 0.39
CA PHE A 49 -6.38 6.82 1.16
C PHE A 49 -5.78 5.41 1.01
N THR A 50 -4.72 5.24 0.22
CA THR A 50 -4.14 3.92 -0.05
C THR A 50 -3.70 3.22 1.21
N GLY A 51 -3.01 3.91 2.14
CA GLY A 51 -2.55 3.31 3.40
C GLY A 51 -3.70 2.76 4.25
N ARG A 52 -4.80 3.51 4.40
CA ARG A 52 -5.99 3.05 5.14
C ARG A 52 -6.66 1.86 4.45
N LYS A 53 -6.74 1.86 3.12
CA LYS A 53 -7.30 0.75 2.36
C LYS A 53 -6.45 -0.52 2.49
N LEU A 54 -5.12 -0.40 2.46
CA LEU A 54 -4.20 -1.50 2.70
C LEU A 54 -4.36 -2.07 4.11
N ALA A 55 -4.39 -1.22 5.15
CA ALA A 55 -4.60 -1.66 6.52
C ALA A 55 -5.95 -2.37 6.73
N ALA A 56 -7.00 -1.94 6.03
CA ALA A 56 -8.31 -2.58 6.10
C ALA A 56 -8.31 -4.03 5.59
N LEU A 57 -7.37 -4.41 4.71
CA LEU A 57 -7.25 -5.77 4.19
C LEU A 57 -6.93 -6.82 5.26
N GLY A 58 -6.34 -6.42 6.40
CA GLY A 58 -6.11 -7.35 7.52
C GLY A 58 -7.39 -7.96 8.09
N ASN A 59 -8.55 -7.34 7.83
CA ASN A 59 -9.86 -7.87 8.23
C ASN A 59 -10.57 -8.65 7.09
N ASP A 60 -9.99 -8.73 5.89
CA ASP A 60 -10.58 -9.39 4.72
C ASP A 60 -9.50 -10.10 3.88
N PHE A 61 -9.04 -11.24 4.39
CA PHE A 61 -8.03 -12.06 3.71
C PHE A 61 -8.46 -12.51 2.30
N PRO A 62 -9.72 -12.95 2.05
CA PRO A 62 -10.19 -13.23 0.70
C PRO A 62 -10.03 -12.05 -0.28
N GLN A 63 -10.41 -10.84 0.13
CA GLN A 63 -10.23 -9.64 -0.70
C GLN A 63 -8.75 -9.36 -0.96
N CYS A 64 -7.91 -9.45 0.07
CA CYS A 64 -6.47 -9.23 -0.08
C CYS A 64 -5.86 -10.21 -1.12
N ARG A 65 -6.19 -11.50 -1.02
CA ARG A 65 -5.74 -12.51 -1.99
C ARG A 65 -6.20 -12.23 -3.41
N ALA A 66 -7.43 -11.75 -3.58
CA ALA A 66 -7.96 -11.36 -4.88
C ALA A 66 -7.17 -10.20 -5.49
N LEU A 67 -6.78 -9.21 -4.68
CA LEU A 67 -5.95 -8.09 -5.12
C LEU A 67 -4.53 -8.54 -5.50
N LEU A 68 -3.89 -9.38 -4.67
CA LEU A 68 -2.59 -9.96 -4.98
C LEU A 68 -2.62 -10.75 -6.30
N ALA A 69 -3.66 -11.55 -6.51
CA ALA A 69 -3.84 -12.32 -7.75
C ALA A 69 -4.00 -11.40 -8.98
N ARG A 70 -4.83 -10.34 -8.87
CA ARG A 70 -5.01 -9.35 -9.94
C ARG A 70 -3.72 -8.59 -10.26
N ALA A 71 -2.89 -8.35 -9.25
CA ALA A 71 -1.60 -7.70 -9.40
C ALA A 71 -0.48 -8.63 -9.89
N GLY A 72 -0.78 -9.92 -10.10
CA GLY A 72 0.19 -10.93 -10.56
C GLY A 72 1.20 -11.36 -9.50
N VAL A 73 0.93 -11.11 -8.21
CA VAL A 73 1.82 -11.50 -7.11
C VAL A 73 1.79 -13.01 -6.94
N ARG A 74 2.97 -13.64 -6.94
CA ARG A 74 3.11 -15.09 -6.78
C ARG A 74 3.40 -15.44 -5.32
N TYR A 75 2.48 -16.14 -4.69
CA TYR A 75 2.61 -16.51 -3.28
C TYR A 75 1.98 -17.88 -2.98
N THR A 76 2.32 -18.42 -1.81
CA THR A 76 1.60 -19.54 -1.18
C THR A 76 0.96 -19.07 0.13
N VAL A 77 -0.21 -19.59 0.47
CA VAL A 77 -0.85 -19.31 1.77
C VAL A 77 -0.09 -20.02 2.88
N LEU A 78 0.16 -19.33 3.99
CA LEU A 78 0.75 -19.91 5.19
C LEU A 78 -0.34 -20.47 6.10
N PRO A 79 -0.05 -21.56 6.85
CA PRO A 79 -0.94 -22.00 7.92
C PRO A 79 -1.16 -20.90 8.95
N THR A 80 -2.36 -20.82 9.50
CA THR A 80 -2.67 -19.94 10.62
C THR A 80 -1.72 -20.23 11.78
N ARG A 81 -1.19 -19.16 12.38
CA ARG A 81 -0.39 -19.23 13.61
C ARG A 81 -1.15 -18.49 14.70
N SER A 82 -1.28 -19.12 15.86
CA SER A 82 -1.91 -18.51 17.04
C SER A 82 -1.14 -18.93 18.28
N ASP A 83 -0.59 -17.95 18.97
CA ASP A 83 0.19 -18.09 20.20
C ASP A 83 -0.06 -16.87 21.10
N GLY A 84 -1.18 -16.91 21.83
CA GLY A 84 -1.62 -15.79 22.67
C GLY A 84 -1.87 -14.53 21.86
N GLN A 85 -1.04 -13.51 22.07
CA GLN A 85 -1.12 -12.22 21.37
C GLN A 85 -0.30 -12.17 20.07
N CYS A 86 0.40 -13.25 19.76
CA CYS A 86 1.21 -13.38 18.56
C CYS A 86 0.53 -14.36 17.59
N GLY A 87 0.64 -14.07 16.30
CA GLY A 87 0.04 -14.91 15.28
C GLY A 87 -0.63 -14.13 14.17
N TYR A 88 -1.02 -14.85 13.12
CA TYR A 88 -1.69 -14.33 11.94
C TYR A 88 -2.61 -15.40 11.37
N ALA A 89 -3.69 -14.95 10.72
CA ALA A 89 -4.63 -15.82 10.01
C ALA A 89 -4.61 -15.59 8.49
N ASP A 90 -3.89 -14.56 8.04
CA ASP A 90 -3.83 -14.05 6.67
C ASP A 90 -2.40 -14.09 6.11
N GLY A 91 -1.55 -14.95 6.67
CA GLY A 91 -0.16 -15.08 6.27
C GLY A 91 0.00 -15.60 4.84
N VAL A 92 0.91 -14.98 4.09
CA VAL A 92 1.33 -15.41 2.75
C VAL A 92 2.84 -15.49 2.69
N ARG A 93 3.37 -16.40 1.87
CA ARG A 93 4.79 -16.51 1.56
C ARG A 93 5.01 -16.13 0.11
N LEU A 94 5.77 -15.06 -0.11
CA LEU A 94 6.18 -14.63 -1.44
C LEU A 94 7.12 -15.68 -2.05
N THR A 95 6.93 -15.95 -3.33
CA THR A 95 7.76 -16.90 -4.09
C THR A 95 8.73 -16.13 -5.00
N ALA A 96 9.32 -16.79 -6.00
CA ALA A 96 10.20 -16.13 -6.95
C ALA A 96 9.56 -14.85 -7.51
N GLY A 97 10.37 -13.81 -7.75
CA GLY A 97 9.92 -12.47 -8.13
C GLY A 97 9.33 -11.64 -7.00
N GLY A 98 9.26 -12.17 -5.76
CA GLY A 98 8.82 -11.41 -4.59
C GLY A 98 7.38 -10.90 -4.68
N ALA A 99 7.18 -9.63 -4.34
CA ALA A 99 5.83 -9.04 -4.38
C ALA A 99 5.39 -8.70 -5.80
N ARG A 100 6.33 -8.53 -6.75
CA ARG A 100 6.03 -8.48 -8.20
C ARG A 100 7.17 -9.04 -9.06
N ARG A 101 8.30 -8.33 -9.13
CA ARG A 101 9.46 -8.72 -9.96
C ARG A 101 10.81 -8.52 -9.29
N ILE A 102 10.85 -8.20 -8.00
CA ILE A 102 12.09 -8.01 -7.24
C ILE A 102 12.21 -9.18 -6.27
N ASP A 103 13.31 -9.91 -6.34
CA ASP A 103 13.53 -11.05 -5.45
C ASP A 103 13.82 -10.58 -4.02
N PHE A 104 13.52 -11.44 -3.05
CA PHE A 104 13.87 -11.23 -1.65
C PHE A 104 15.00 -12.18 -1.24
N ALA A 105 15.90 -11.67 -0.41
CA ALA A 105 17.01 -12.40 0.16
C ALA A 105 16.99 -12.26 1.69
N PRO A 106 16.87 -13.36 2.46
CA PRO A 106 16.63 -14.75 2.01
C PRO A 106 15.33 -14.95 1.22
N ALA A 107 15.26 -16.01 0.40
CA ALA A 107 14.05 -16.31 -0.36
C ALA A 107 12.89 -16.77 0.55
N GLY A 108 11.65 -16.64 0.08
CA GLY A 108 10.49 -17.17 0.78
C GLY A 108 10.01 -16.31 1.95
N LEU A 109 10.14 -14.98 1.83
CA LEU A 109 9.62 -14.01 2.79
C LEU A 109 8.14 -14.26 3.08
N GLY A 110 7.83 -14.61 4.33
CA GLY A 110 6.47 -14.78 4.85
C GLY A 110 6.02 -13.54 5.61
N VAL A 111 4.91 -12.94 5.20
CA VAL A 111 4.32 -11.71 5.77
C VAL A 111 2.80 -11.84 5.85
N ALA A 112 2.14 -10.98 6.61
CA ALA A 112 0.69 -10.82 6.50
C ALA A 112 0.31 -10.33 5.09
N CYS A 113 -0.87 -10.72 4.61
CA CYS A 113 -1.36 -10.33 3.28
C CYS A 113 -1.36 -8.80 3.03
N PRO A 114 -1.82 -7.92 3.94
CA PRO A 114 -1.76 -6.47 3.73
C PRO A 114 -0.34 -5.96 3.50
N VAL A 115 0.66 -6.55 4.17
CA VAL A 115 2.08 -6.21 3.97
C VAL A 115 2.55 -6.64 2.58
N ALA A 116 2.19 -7.84 2.12
CA ALA A 116 2.51 -8.27 0.75
C ALA A 116 1.88 -7.33 -0.30
N ALA A 117 0.63 -6.89 -0.07
CA ALA A 117 -0.03 -5.93 -0.95
C ALA A 117 0.69 -4.58 -0.95
N ALA A 118 1.07 -4.08 0.23
CA ALA A 118 1.81 -2.83 0.37
C ALA A 118 3.20 -2.89 -0.31
N LEU A 119 3.93 -3.98 -0.12
CA LEU A 119 5.23 -4.22 -0.79
C LEU A 119 5.06 -4.20 -2.31
N SER A 120 4.01 -4.82 -2.85
CA SER A 120 3.78 -4.86 -4.30
C SER A 120 3.61 -3.47 -4.93
N MET A 121 3.02 -2.53 -4.20
CA MET A 121 2.89 -1.12 -4.63
C MET A 121 4.21 -0.37 -4.42
N TRP A 122 4.81 -0.52 -3.24
CA TRP A 122 6.06 0.16 -2.85
C TRP A 122 7.21 -0.13 -3.82
N GLU A 123 7.34 -1.38 -4.29
CA GLU A 123 8.37 -1.76 -5.27
C GLU A 123 8.36 -0.85 -6.52
N TRP A 124 7.19 -0.50 -7.04
CA TRP A 124 7.05 0.21 -8.32
C TRP A 124 6.85 1.71 -8.17
N ASP A 125 6.09 2.12 -7.16
CA ASP A 125 5.75 3.52 -6.97
C ASP A 125 6.86 4.30 -6.29
N VAL A 126 7.71 3.62 -5.51
CA VAL A 126 8.70 4.27 -4.66
C VAL A 126 10.11 3.72 -4.90
N LEU A 127 10.30 2.40 -4.74
CA LEU A 127 11.63 1.81 -4.69
C LEU A 127 12.37 1.92 -6.03
N GLN A 128 11.77 1.45 -7.13
CA GLN A 128 12.42 1.50 -8.44
C GLN A 128 12.67 2.94 -8.94
N PRO A 129 11.71 3.89 -8.84
CA PRO A 129 11.97 5.29 -9.18
C PRO A 129 13.09 5.90 -8.35
N ALA A 130 13.13 5.63 -7.04
CA ALA A 130 14.18 6.15 -6.16
C ALA A 130 15.56 5.58 -6.52
N ALA A 131 15.66 4.28 -6.79
CA ALA A 131 16.92 3.65 -7.19
C ALA A 131 17.43 4.21 -8.53
N GLN A 132 16.54 4.38 -9.51
CA GLN A 132 16.90 4.97 -10.80
C GLN A 132 17.38 6.41 -10.64
N ALA A 133 16.72 7.22 -9.82
CA ALA A 133 17.08 8.62 -9.59
C ALA A 133 18.41 8.78 -8.83
N ALA A 134 18.66 7.93 -7.83
CA ALA A 134 19.84 8.03 -6.96
C ALA A 134 21.08 7.35 -7.55
N PHE A 135 20.91 6.24 -8.27
CA PHE A 135 22.02 5.38 -8.69
C PHE A 135 22.06 5.09 -10.19
N GLY A 136 21.05 5.50 -10.96
CA GLY A 136 20.97 5.19 -12.39
C GLY A 136 20.70 3.72 -12.72
N ALA A 137 20.37 2.91 -11.70
CA ALA A 137 20.24 1.46 -11.78
C ALA A 137 18.90 0.98 -11.19
N ARG A 138 18.49 -0.23 -11.57
CA ARG A 138 17.28 -0.87 -11.02
C ARG A 138 17.64 -1.74 -9.81
N VAL A 139 16.68 -1.92 -8.92
CA VAL A 139 16.77 -2.92 -7.86
C VAL A 139 16.48 -4.30 -8.44
N ALA A 140 17.42 -5.23 -8.24
CA ALA A 140 17.29 -6.64 -8.60
C ALA A 140 16.80 -7.50 -7.44
N SER A 141 17.24 -7.18 -6.22
CA SER A 141 16.91 -7.94 -5.01
C SER A 141 16.84 -7.04 -3.77
N ILE A 142 15.99 -7.43 -2.83
CA ILE A 142 15.83 -6.78 -1.52
C ILE A 142 16.37 -7.72 -0.45
N ASP A 143 17.39 -7.29 0.28
CA ASP A 143 17.89 -7.98 1.47
C ASP A 143 17.02 -7.62 2.67
N HIS A 144 16.62 -8.60 3.49
CA HIS A 144 15.75 -8.39 4.64
C HIS A 144 16.15 -9.24 5.86
N PHE A 145 15.74 -8.80 7.05
CA PHE A 145 15.92 -9.55 8.30
C PHE A 145 14.71 -10.40 8.70
N GLY A 146 13.60 -10.27 7.97
CA GLY A 146 12.40 -11.10 8.13
C GLY A 146 11.19 -10.28 8.55
N SER A 147 10.14 -11.02 8.92
CA SER A 147 8.84 -10.45 9.28
C SER A 147 8.36 -10.99 10.61
N TYR A 148 7.85 -12.23 10.68
CA TYR A 148 7.28 -12.72 11.93
C TYR A 148 8.33 -12.86 13.06
N SER A 149 8.07 -12.21 14.19
CA SER A 149 8.82 -12.34 15.43
C SER A 149 7.94 -11.90 16.61
N CYS A 150 7.54 -12.85 17.44
CA CYS A 150 6.69 -12.62 18.61
C CYS A 150 7.45 -11.85 19.70
N ARG A 151 7.23 -10.53 19.79
CA ARG A 151 7.89 -9.66 20.78
C ARG A 151 7.13 -8.37 21.02
N ARG A 152 7.28 -7.80 22.21
CA ARG A 152 6.87 -6.41 22.46
C ARG A 152 7.83 -5.41 21.82
N ILE A 153 7.35 -4.18 21.65
CA ILE A 153 8.19 -3.07 21.18
C ILE A 153 9.35 -2.85 22.18
N TYR A 154 10.54 -2.63 21.66
CA TYR A 154 11.80 -2.45 22.42
C TYR A 154 12.19 -3.65 23.30
N GLY A 155 11.64 -4.85 23.07
CA GLY A 155 11.99 -6.05 23.84
C GLY A 155 11.62 -5.99 25.33
N ARG A 156 10.65 -5.13 25.69
CA ARG A 156 10.19 -4.96 27.08
C ARG A 156 9.23 -6.09 27.49
N ASP A 157 9.11 -6.34 28.79
CA ASP A 157 8.14 -7.32 29.31
C ASP A 157 6.69 -6.79 29.33
N ALA A 158 6.51 -5.46 29.29
CA ALA A 158 5.22 -4.77 29.31
C ALA A 158 5.11 -3.70 28.20
N GLY A 159 3.88 -3.34 27.82
CA GLY A 159 3.59 -2.32 26.80
C GLY A 159 3.08 -2.92 25.47
N SER A 160 3.04 -2.10 24.41
CA SER A 160 2.47 -2.51 23.12
C SER A 160 3.25 -3.64 22.44
N TRP A 161 2.52 -4.50 21.72
CA TRP A 161 3.12 -5.52 20.87
C TRP A 161 3.70 -4.90 19.59
N SER A 162 4.78 -5.50 19.09
CA SER A 162 5.31 -5.12 17.78
C SER A 162 4.45 -5.72 16.67
N GLU A 163 4.31 -5.00 15.54
CA GLU A 163 3.67 -5.51 14.32
C GLU A 163 4.35 -6.78 13.77
N HIS A 164 5.63 -7.02 14.10
CA HIS A 164 6.27 -8.30 13.81
C HIS A 164 5.59 -9.49 14.50
N SER A 165 4.86 -9.27 15.60
CA SER A 165 4.13 -10.32 16.32
C SER A 165 2.95 -10.87 15.52
N THR A 166 2.45 -10.12 14.54
CA THR A 166 1.36 -10.52 13.63
C THR A 166 1.83 -10.64 12.18
N ALA A 167 3.14 -10.61 11.93
CA ALA A 167 3.72 -10.54 10.58
C ALA A 167 3.28 -9.31 9.76
N ASP A 168 2.76 -8.28 10.42
CA ASP A 168 2.35 -6.99 9.83
C ASP A 168 3.53 -6.00 9.66
N ALA A 169 4.76 -6.52 9.63
CA ALA A 169 5.97 -5.75 9.39
C ALA A 169 7.03 -6.58 8.66
N VAL A 170 7.96 -5.90 7.99
CA VAL A 170 9.18 -6.48 7.43
C VAL A 170 10.36 -5.54 7.66
N ASP A 171 11.49 -6.11 8.07
CA ASP A 171 12.73 -5.36 8.27
C ASP A 171 13.60 -5.44 7.01
N ILE A 172 13.80 -4.30 6.33
CA ILE A 172 14.64 -4.20 5.14
C ILE A 172 16.10 -3.92 5.53
N ALA A 173 17.01 -4.75 5.05
CA ALA A 173 18.44 -4.64 5.32
C ALA A 173 19.19 -3.87 4.22
N GLY A 174 18.78 -4.02 2.96
CA GLY A 174 19.47 -3.38 1.84
C GLY A 174 18.89 -3.73 0.48
N PHE A 175 19.50 -3.17 -0.57
CA PHE A 175 19.10 -3.35 -1.96
C PHE A 175 20.31 -3.74 -2.81
N ARG A 176 20.11 -4.70 -3.73
CA ARG A 176 21.09 -5.08 -4.73
C ARG A 176 20.68 -4.51 -6.07
N LEU A 177 21.59 -3.79 -6.73
CA LEU A 177 21.32 -3.09 -7.99
C LEU A 177 21.85 -3.89 -9.20
N THR A 178 21.26 -3.64 -10.37
CA THR A 178 21.73 -4.17 -11.67
C THR A 178 22.77 -3.29 -12.34
#